data_AF-A0A6G3C0T2-F1
#
_entry.id   AF-A0A6G3C0T2-F1
#
_cell.length_a   1.000
_cell.length_b   1.000
_cell.length_c   1.000
_cell.angle_alpha   90.00
_cell.angle_beta   90.00
_cell.angle_gamma   90.00
#
_symmetry.space_group_name_H-M   'P 1'
#
loop_
_entity.id
_entity.type
_entity.pdbx_description
1 polymer ?
#
loop_
_entity_poly.entity_id
_entity_poly.type
_entity_poly.pdbx_seq_one_letter_code
_entity_poly.pdbx_strand_id
1 'polypeptide(L)'
;MGSETTGGAVVTGRANRLVTTGCLTLLIVLITVLGIPVSWLWYRHWHDGNVNSERRERARAAIEKQARARAGATDRALDASGTTDVDALTGVVWQHSKAPVITYDASRREFTATAASAAHYDAKAILPGGGSGRVTGCFVFTFTRHPGQGWTSQVSERDDATCRPSTQIGHRVRLALTRISGMDADDLTPDGIQNALDPTQRRSFDVNKVVPEGDTTTVFVLVSSSHAGTCQCYRFTRPVPDGAGRGPATAVPASSC
;
A
#
# COMPACT_ATOMS: atom_id res chain seq x y z
N MET A 1 -74.63 -30.10 -71.36
CA MET A 1 -74.05 -31.18 -70.52
C MET A 1 -72.61 -30.77 -70.28
N GLY A 2 -72.23 -30.12 -69.17
CA GLY A 2 -72.25 -30.63 -67.78
C GLY A 2 -71.18 -31.71 -67.67
N SER A 3 -70.05 -31.59 -66.96
CA SER A 3 -69.86 -31.11 -65.58
C SER A 3 -68.39 -30.77 -65.26
N GLU A 4 -68.21 -30.00 -64.18
CA GLU A 4 -66.99 -29.60 -63.47
C GLU A 4 -66.03 -30.76 -63.10
N THR A 5 -64.74 -30.46 -62.90
CA THR A 5 -64.11 -30.58 -61.55
C THR A 5 -62.86 -29.71 -61.47
N THR A 6 -63.03 -28.52 -60.92
CA THR A 6 -61.98 -27.69 -60.31
C THR A 6 -61.64 -28.28 -58.94
N GLY A 7 -60.35 -28.47 -58.63
CA GLY A 7 -59.98 -28.80 -57.26
C GLY A 7 -58.52 -29.21 -57.10
N GLY A 8 -57.72 -28.36 -56.44
CA GLY A 8 -56.47 -28.83 -55.84
C GLY A 8 -55.23 -27.96 -56.05
N ALA A 9 -55.30 -26.62 -56.00
CA ALA A 9 -54.09 -25.80 -55.99
C ALA A 9 -54.26 -24.45 -55.29
N VAL A 10 -54.81 -24.41 -54.06
CA VAL A 10 -54.85 -23.17 -53.26
C VAL A 10 -54.42 -23.36 -51.80
N VAL A 11 -54.24 -24.59 -51.31
CA VAL A 11 -54.02 -24.84 -49.87
C VAL A 11 -52.53 -24.82 -49.45
N THR A 12 -51.60 -25.08 -50.36
CA THR A 12 -50.16 -25.12 -50.04
C THR A 12 -49.53 -23.74 -49.82
N GLY A 13 -50.01 -22.69 -50.50
CA GLY A 13 -49.49 -21.32 -50.36
C GLY A 13 -49.83 -20.64 -49.03
N ARG A 14 -50.95 -21.01 -48.39
CA ARG A 14 -51.40 -20.42 -47.11
C ARG A 14 -50.75 -21.10 -45.90
N ALA A 15 -50.57 -22.41 -45.94
CA ALA A 15 -49.93 -23.17 -44.87
C ALA A 15 -48.43 -22.84 -44.76
N ASN A 16 -47.71 -22.75 -45.88
CA ASN A 16 -46.30 -22.32 -45.88
C ASN A 16 -46.14 -20.89 -45.34
N ARG A 17 -47.07 -19.98 -45.68
CA ARG A 17 -47.04 -18.59 -45.17
C ARG A 17 -47.19 -18.55 -43.64
N LEU A 18 -48.14 -19.28 -43.08
CA LEU A 18 -48.36 -19.37 -41.62
C LEU A 18 -47.17 -19.99 -40.87
N VAL A 19 -46.57 -21.05 -41.42
CA VAL A 19 -45.37 -21.68 -40.84
C VAL A 19 -44.17 -20.74 -40.92
N THR A 20 -43.96 -20.04 -42.03
CA THR A 20 -42.90 -19.02 -42.12
C THR A 20 -43.14 -17.83 -41.20
N THR A 21 -44.38 -17.36 -41.03
CA THR A 21 -44.69 -16.26 -40.10
C THR A 21 -44.49 -16.69 -38.65
N GLY A 22 -44.91 -17.91 -38.28
CA GLY A 22 -44.67 -18.48 -36.96
C GLY A 22 -43.18 -18.64 -36.63
N CYS A 23 -42.40 -19.19 -37.57
CA CYS A 23 -40.95 -19.34 -37.44
C CYS A 23 -40.22 -17.99 -37.34
N LEU A 24 -40.61 -17.00 -38.15
CA LEU A 24 -40.07 -15.64 -38.10
C LEU A 24 -40.38 -14.96 -36.75
N THR A 25 -41.59 -15.14 -36.23
CA THR A 25 -41.98 -14.59 -34.92
C THR A 25 -41.17 -15.23 -33.79
N LEU A 26 -40.99 -16.55 -33.83
CA LEU A 26 -40.15 -17.30 -32.87
C LEU A 26 -38.69 -16.84 -32.91
N LEU A 27 -38.12 -16.64 -34.11
CA LEU A 27 -36.77 -16.11 -34.28
C LEU A 27 -36.63 -14.69 -33.73
N ILE A 28 -37.60 -13.81 -33.99
CA ILE A 28 -37.60 -12.45 -33.45
C ILE A 28 -37.64 -12.47 -31.93
N VAL A 29 -38.52 -13.28 -31.34
CA VAL A 29 -38.61 -13.45 -29.88
C VAL A 29 -37.29 -13.98 -29.33
N LEU A 30 -36.71 -15.01 -29.95
CA LEU A 30 -35.44 -15.59 -29.51
C LEU A 30 -34.28 -14.57 -29.57
N ILE A 31 -34.15 -13.84 -30.67
CA ILE A 31 -33.13 -12.79 -30.85
C ILE A 31 -33.32 -11.69 -29.82
N THR A 32 -34.56 -11.29 -29.53
CA THR A 32 -34.85 -10.24 -28.56
C THR A 32 -34.54 -10.71 -27.15
N VAL A 33 -34.98 -11.92 -26.79
CA VAL A 33 -34.77 -12.52 -25.46
C VAL A 33 -33.29 -12.81 -25.18
N LEU A 34 -32.49 -13.16 -26.19
CA LEU A 34 -31.05 -13.39 -26.03
C LEU A 34 -30.21 -12.13 -26.22
N GLY A 35 -30.59 -11.27 -27.17
CA GLY A 35 -29.86 -10.07 -27.53
C GLY A 35 -29.91 -9.01 -26.43
N ILE A 36 -31.06 -8.82 -25.80
CA ILE A 36 -31.21 -7.87 -24.68
C ILE A 36 -30.26 -8.19 -23.51
N PRO A 37 -30.26 -9.40 -22.92
CA PRO A 37 -29.38 -9.70 -21.79
C PRO A 37 -27.91 -9.69 -22.19
N VAL A 38 -27.54 -10.14 -23.40
CA VAL A 38 -26.16 -10.06 -23.89
C VAL A 38 -25.72 -8.60 -24.04
N SER A 39 -26.54 -7.75 -24.65
CA SER A 39 -26.28 -6.31 -24.80
C SER A 39 -26.17 -5.62 -23.43
N TRP A 40 -27.06 -5.96 -22.50
CA TRP A 40 -27.04 -5.42 -21.15
C TRP A 40 -25.80 -5.87 -20.36
N LEU A 41 -25.43 -7.16 -20.42
CA LEU A 41 -24.23 -7.69 -19.78
C LEU A 41 -22.97 -7.03 -20.34
N TRP A 42 -22.90 -6.86 -21.66
CA TRP A 42 -21.80 -6.18 -22.33
C TRP A 42 -21.70 -4.71 -21.89
N TYR A 43 -22.81 -3.97 -21.93
CA TYR A 43 -22.87 -2.58 -21.48
C TYR A 43 -22.43 -2.46 -20.03
N ARG A 44 -22.92 -3.33 -19.15
CA ARG A 44 -22.57 -3.31 -17.73
C ARG A 44 -21.09 -3.62 -17.52
N HIS A 45 -20.55 -4.63 -18.18
CA HIS A 45 -19.13 -4.98 -18.09
C HIS A 45 -18.24 -3.81 -18.54
N TRP A 46 -18.56 -3.19 -19.67
CA TRP A 46 -17.84 -2.03 -20.19
C TRP A 46 -17.94 -0.82 -19.24
N HIS A 47 -19.15 -0.49 -18.79
CA HIS A 47 -19.41 0.65 -17.91
C HIS A 47 -18.74 0.48 -16.54
N ASP A 48 -18.87 -0.69 -15.92
CA ASP A 48 -18.22 -0.98 -14.64
C ASP A 48 -16.69 -0.97 -14.78
N GLY A 49 -16.16 -1.47 -15.91
CA GLY A 49 -14.74 -1.36 -16.25
C GLY A 49 -14.25 0.10 -16.32
N ASN A 50 -14.96 0.97 -17.03
CA ASN A 50 -14.60 2.39 -17.14
C ASN A 50 -14.66 3.11 -15.79
N VAL A 51 -15.75 2.91 -15.03
CA VAL A 51 -15.90 3.50 -13.69
C VAL A 51 -14.80 3.01 -12.74
N ASN A 52 -14.42 1.74 -12.80
CA ASN A 52 -13.34 1.20 -11.98
C ASN A 52 -11.97 1.77 -12.38
N SER A 53 -11.71 2.00 -13.67
CA SER A 53 -10.50 2.67 -14.14
C SER A 53 -10.41 4.09 -13.58
N GLU A 54 -11.47 4.89 -13.72
CA GLU A 54 -11.53 6.25 -13.18
C GLU A 54 -11.32 6.28 -11.66
N ARG A 55 -11.93 5.36 -10.92
CA ARG A 55 -11.78 5.27 -9.46
C ARG A 55 -10.34 4.89 -9.09
N ARG A 56 -9.72 3.97 -9.82
CA ARG A 56 -8.33 3.59 -9.65
C ARG A 56 -7.38 4.76 -9.92
N GLU A 57 -7.62 5.52 -10.99
CA GLU A 57 -6.85 6.71 -11.34
C GLU A 57 -6.99 7.82 -10.27
N ARG A 58 -8.20 8.09 -9.79
CA ARG A 58 -8.42 9.03 -8.68
C ARG A 58 -7.68 8.59 -7.42
N ALA A 59 -7.70 7.29 -7.10
CA ALA A 59 -6.95 6.76 -5.96
C ALA A 59 -5.43 6.92 -6.16
N ARG A 60 -4.91 6.75 -7.39
CA ARG A 60 -3.50 6.98 -7.70
C ARG A 60 -3.11 8.45 -7.55
N ALA A 61 -3.90 9.35 -8.14
CA ALA A 61 -3.70 10.80 -7.98
C ALA A 61 -3.75 11.23 -6.51
N ALA A 62 -4.63 10.60 -5.70
CA ALA A 62 -4.73 10.86 -4.28
C ALA A 62 -3.45 10.46 -3.51
N ILE A 63 -2.87 9.27 -3.78
CA ILE A 63 -1.61 8.87 -3.11
C ILE A 63 -0.44 9.77 -3.51
N GLU A 64 -0.34 10.18 -4.78
CA GLU A 64 0.71 11.11 -5.21
C GLU A 64 0.56 12.48 -4.55
N LYS A 65 -0.67 13.02 -4.52
CA LYS A 65 -0.96 14.29 -3.85
C LYS A 65 -0.61 14.21 -2.37
N GLN A 66 -0.95 13.10 -1.72
CA GLN A 66 -0.61 12.86 -0.32
C GLN A 66 0.91 12.77 -0.12
N ALA A 67 1.64 12.09 -1.01
CA ALA A 67 3.10 12.03 -0.94
C ALA A 67 3.72 13.42 -1.05
N ARG A 68 3.32 14.24 -2.04
CA ARG A 68 3.80 15.64 -2.18
C ARG A 68 3.46 16.48 -0.94
N ALA A 69 2.26 16.33 -0.39
CA ALA A 69 1.86 17.05 0.83
C ALA A 69 2.68 16.62 2.05
N ARG A 70 3.01 15.33 2.21
CA ARG A 70 3.91 14.84 3.27
C ARG A 70 5.31 15.44 3.10
N ALA A 71 5.84 15.46 1.88
CA ALA A 71 7.17 16.03 1.60
C ALA A 71 7.25 17.51 2.02
N GLY A 72 6.28 18.33 1.59
CA GLY A 72 6.23 19.75 1.99
C GLY A 72 5.89 19.98 3.46
N ALA A 73 5.28 19.02 4.16
CA ALA A 73 5.14 19.07 5.61
C ALA A 73 6.46 18.74 6.32
N THR A 74 7.22 17.77 5.81
CA THR A 74 8.55 17.43 6.30
C THR A 74 9.53 18.58 6.10
N ASP A 75 9.55 19.25 4.94
CA ASP A 75 10.41 20.43 4.69
C ASP A 75 10.21 21.50 5.77
N ARG A 76 8.95 21.89 6.00
CA ARG A 76 8.60 22.88 7.03
C ARG A 76 8.99 22.43 8.43
N ALA A 77 8.87 21.15 8.73
CA ALA A 77 9.28 20.61 10.03
C ALA A 77 10.80 20.61 10.18
N LEU A 78 11.55 20.30 9.12
CA LEU A 78 13.01 20.37 9.10
C LEU A 78 13.49 21.82 9.26
N ASP A 79 12.87 22.78 8.58
CA ASP A 79 13.15 24.21 8.76
C ASP A 79 12.87 24.67 10.20
N ALA A 80 11.71 24.29 10.75
CA ALA A 80 11.29 24.67 12.10
C ALA A 80 12.13 24.02 13.20
N SER A 81 12.77 22.87 12.92
CA SER A 81 13.55 22.12 13.92
C SER A 81 14.77 22.89 14.42
N GLY A 82 15.37 23.74 13.59
CA GLY A 82 16.59 24.51 13.91
C GLY A 82 17.85 23.67 14.19
N THR A 83 17.74 22.34 14.23
CA THR A 83 18.85 21.43 14.54
C THR A 83 19.68 21.11 13.31
N THR A 84 20.96 20.82 13.52
CA THR A 84 21.87 20.30 12.51
C THR A 84 22.32 18.87 12.81
N ASP A 85 21.86 18.30 13.92
CA ASP A 85 22.16 16.94 14.33
C ASP A 85 21.44 15.94 13.40
N VAL A 86 22.19 14.98 12.86
CA VAL A 86 21.69 14.07 11.83
C VAL A 86 20.64 13.11 12.39
N ASP A 87 20.78 12.65 13.63
CA ASP A 87 19.81 11.76 14.27
C ASP A 87 18.50 12.49 14.56
N ALA A 88 18.58 13.72 15.07
CA ALA A 88 17.41 14.55 15.30
C ALA A 88 16.67 14.84 13.99
N LEU A 89 17.39 15.20 12.92
CA LEU A 89 16.81 15.41 11.60
C LEU A 89 16.22 14.11 11.01
N THR A 90 16.88 12.97 11.19
CA THR A 90 16.34 11.64 10.81
C THR A 90 15.02 11.38 11.51
N GLY A 91 14.92 11.71 12.81
CA GLY A 91 13.68 11.65 13.58
C GLY A 91 12.57 12.53 13.01
N VAL A 92 12.88 13.76 12.62
CA VAL A 92 11.91 14.68 11.96
C VAL A 92 11.45 14.10 10.62
N VAL A 93 12.38 13.64 9.77
CA VAL A 93 12.05 12.99 8.49
C VAL A 93 11.14 11.79 8.73
N TRP A 94 11.46 10.92 9.69
CA TRP A 94 10.63 9.77 10.05
C TRP A 94 9.23 10.18 10.51
N GLN A 95 9.13 11.15 11.40
CA GLN A 95 7.87 11.57 11.99
C GLN A 95 6.87 12.06 10.93
N HIS A 96 7.35 12.75 9.89
CA HIS A 96 6.50 13.37 8.87
C HIS A 96 6.36 12.55 7.59
N SER A 97 7.41 11.85 7.15
CA SER A 97 7.34 10.98 5.96
C SER A 97 6.77 9.58 6.26
N LYS A 98 6.92 9.12 7.50
CA LYS A 98 6.66 7.73 7.93
C LYS A 98 7.45 6.69 7.12
N ALA A 99 8.62 7.06 6.60
CA ALA A 99 9.49 6.18 5.81
C ALA A 99 10.37 5.28 6.69
N PRO A 100 10.22 3.94 6.64
CA PRO A 100 11.00 3.02 7.46
C PRO A 100 12.52 3.00 7.16
N VAL A 101 12.93 3.48 5.99
CA VAL A 101 14.35 3.53 5.61
C VAL A 101 14.67 4.97 5.24
N ILE A 102 15.66 5.53 5.93
CA ILE A 102 16.13 6.90 5.77
C ILE A 102 17.65 6.85 5.74
N THR A 103 18.23 7.30 4.63
CA THR A 103 19.67 7.45 4.48
C THR A 103 20.04 8.92 4.46
N TYR A 104 21.26 9.22 4.91
CA TYR A 104 21.82 10.56 4.87
C TYR A 104 23.13 10.56 4.07
N ASP A 105 23.22 11.41 3.07
CA ASP A 105 24.45 11.69 2.33
C ASP A 105 25.07 12.98 2.86
N ALA A 106 26.15 12.84 3.63
CA ALA A 106 26.85 13.97 4.24
C ALA A 106 27.49 14.91 3.20
N SER A 107 27.88 14.39 2.03
CA SER A 107 28.51 15.20 0.97
C SER A 107 27.51 16.15 0.31
N ARG A 108 26.25 15.69 0.19
CA ARG A 108 25.15 16.46 -0.41
C ARG A 108 24.22 17.10 0.63
N ARG A 109 24.42 16.82 1.92
CA ARG A 109 23.53 17.20 3.03
C ARG A 109 22.08 16.85 2.71
N GLU A 110 21.89 15.61 2.26
CA GLU A 110 20.67 15.13 1.65
C GLU A 110 20.15 13.91 2.40
N PHE A 111 18.87 13.93 2.77
CA PHE A 111 18.17 12.75 3.24
C PHE A 111 17.39 12.09 2.11
N THR A 112 17.50 10.77 1.99
CA THR A 112 16.63 9.98 1.12
C THR A 112 15.77 9.05 1.97
N ALA A 113 14.46 9.21 1.87
CA ALA A 113 13.47 8.45 2.63
C ALA A 113 12.56 7.68 1.68
N THR A 114 12.42 6.37 1.88
CA THR A 114 11.63 5.51 0.99
C THR A 114 10.41 4.96 1.71
N ALA A 115 9.21 5.18 1.18
CA ALA A 115 7.96 4.67 1.76
C ALA A 115 6.97 4.18 0.71
N ALA A 116 6.34 3.03 1.00
CA ALA A 116 5.17 2.60 0.26
C ALA A 116 3.93 3.35 0.76
N SER A 117 3.07 3.79 -0.16
CA SER A 117 1.75 4.35 0.14
C SER A 117 0.67 3.53 -0.56
N ALA A 118 -0.53 3.52 0.00
CA ALA A 118 -1.66 2.82 -0.58
C ALA A 118 -2.95 3.62 -0.40
N ALA A 119 -3.84 3.56 -1.38
CA ALA A 119 -5.21 4.03 -1.28
C ALA A 119 -6.18 2.93 -1.71
N HIS A 120 -7.29 2.85 -0.99
CA HIS A 120 -8.39 1.96 -1.35
C HIS A 120 -9.39 2.71 -2.22
N TYR A 121 -10.07 2.00 -3.11
CA TYR A 121 -11.18 2.52 -3.90
C TYR A 121 -12.29 1.48 -3.98
N ASP A 122 -13.53 1.93 -4.00
CA ASP A 122 -14.67 1.02 -4.11
C ASP A 122 -14.80 0.54 -5.55
N ALA A 123 -14.59 -0.74 -5.82
CA ALA A 123 -14.78 -1.28 -7.16
C ALA A 123 -16.24 -1.71 -7.36
N LYS A 124 -16.84 -1.34 -8.50
CA LYS A 124 -18.11 -1.91 -8.94
C LYS A 124 -17.88 -3.33 -9.47
N ALA A 125 -18.77 -4.26 -9.10
CA ALA A 125 -18.78 -5.61 -9.64
C ALA A 125 -20.12 -5.92 -10.32
N ILE A 126 -20.07 -6.86 -11.26
CA ILE A 126 -21.22 -7.34 -12.04
C ILE A 126 -22.22 -8.11 -11.16
N LEU A 127 -21.73 -8.78 -10.11
CA LEU A 127 -22.55 -9.51 -9.13
C LEU A 127 -22.69 -8.72 -7.82
N PRO A 128 -23.79 -8.88 -7.05
CA PRO A 128 -23.90 -8.31 -5.71
C PRO A 128 -22.74 -8.80 -4.82
N GLY A 129 -22.03 -7.84 -4.20
CA GLY A 129 -20.77 -8.11 -3.47
C GLY A 129 -19.53 -7.38 -4.02
N GLY A 130 -19.69 -6.22 -4.67
CA GLY A 130 -18.56 -5.40 -5.13
C GLY A 130 -17.52 -5.16 -4.02
N GLY A 131 -16.25 -5.40 -4.35
CA GLY A 131 -15.14 -5.36 -3.40
C GLY A 131 -14.36 -4.05 -3.40
N SER A 132 -13.49 -3.86 -2.41
CA SER A 132 -12.51 -2.76 -2.40
C SER A 132 -11.30 -3.11 -3.27
N GLY A 133 -10.98 -2.26 -4.24
CA GLY A 133 -9.68 -2.25 -4.90
C GLY A 133 -8.65 -1.49 -4.07
N ARG A 134 -7.36 -1.76 -4.33
CA ARG A 134 -6.25 -1.06 -3.70
C ARG A 134 -5.23 -0.67 -4.76
N VAL A 135 -4.80 0.59 -4.74
CA VAL A 135 -3.61 1.05 -5.46
C VAL A 135 -2.48 1.21 -4.47
N THR A 136 -1.30 0.75 -4.85
CA THR A 136 -0.04 0.94 -4.11
C THR A 136 0.90 1.78 -4.97
N GLY A 137 1.73 2.59 -4.33
CA GLY A 137 2.80 3.32 -4.99
C GLY A 137 4.02 3.38 -4.08
N CYS A 138 5.20 3.25 -4.66
CA CYS A 138 6.45 3.44 -3.96
C CYS A 138 6.94 4.87 -4.16
N PHE A 139 7.17 5.61 -3.07
CA PHE A 139 7.64 6.99 -3.13
C PHE A 139 9.01 7.12 -2.47
N VAL A 140 9.92 7.76 -3.19
CA VAL A 140 11.22 8.20 -2.68
C VAL A 140 11.16 9.70 -2.49
N PHE A 141 11.36 10.12 -1.24
CA PHE A 141 11.46 11.51 -0.82
C PHE A 141 12.93 11.87 -0.68
N THR A 142 13.34 12.95 -1.32
CA THR A 142 14.69 13.50 -1.20
C THR A 142 14.58 14.87 -0.56
N PHE A 143 15.26 15.09 0.56
CA PHE A 143 15.27 16.34 1.30
C PHE A 143 16.70 16.90 1.31
N THR A 144 16.90 18.07 0.70
CA THR A 144 18.23 18.66 0.53
C THR A 144 18.31 19.99 1.25
N ARG A 145 19.38 20.19 2.04
CA ARG A 145 19.65 21.46 2.70
C ARG A 145 20.55 22.34 1.84
N HIS A 146 20.00 23.46 1.38
CA HIS A 146 20.72 24.42 0.56
C HIS A 146 21.35 25.53 1.43
N PRO A 147 22.62 25.93 1.21
CA PRO A 147 23.20 27.07 1.93
C PRO A 147 22.42 28.36 1.67
N GLY A 148 22.01 29.06 2.73
CA GLY A 148 21.25 30.32 2.62
C GLY A 148 19.79 30.17 2.17
N GLN A 149 19.33 28.93 1.93
CA GLN A 149 17.95 28.60 1.64
C GLN A 149 17.47 27.55 2.67
N GLY A 150 16.15 27.41 2.82
CA GLY A 150 15.57 26.36 3.67
C GLY A 150 15.78 24.95 3.10
N TRP A 151 15.14 23.98 3.73
CA TRP A 151 15.03 22.63 3.20
C TRP A 151 14.13 22.61 1.95
N THR A 152 14.49 21.76 1.00
CA THR A 152 13.65 21.51 -0.19
C THR A 152 13.43 20.03 -0.37
N SER A 153 12.22 19.64 -0.76
CA SER A 153 11.89 18.26 -1.09
C SER A 153 11.67 18.00 -2.57
N GLN A 154 12.05 16.80 -2.98
CA GLN A 154 11.63 16.18 -4.24
C GLN A 154 10.91 14.86 -3.93
N VAL A 155 9.86 14.56 -4.69
CA VAL A 155 9.14 13.29 -4.61
C VAL A 155 9.20 12.59 -5.97
N SER A 156 9.67 11.34 -5.98
CA SER A 156 9.61 10.48 -7.15
C SER A 156 8.83 9.21 -6.86
N GLU A 157 7.94 8.82 -7.77
CA GLU A 157 7.35 7.48 -7.75
C GLU A 157 8.35 6.50 -8.37
N ARG A 158 8.47 5.33 -7.77
CA ARG A 158 9.33 4.22 -8.20
C ARG A 158 8.54 2.94 -8.26
N ASP A 159 9.17 1.90 -8.80
CA ASP A 159 8.59 0.57 -8.81
C ASP A 159 8.52 -0.03 -7.39
N ASP A 160 7.57 -0.92 -7.17
CA ASP A 160 7.37 -1.59 -5.87
C ASP A 160 8.62 -2.33 -5.37
N ALA A 161 9.51 -2.76 -6.29
CA ALA A 161 10.79 -3.38 -5.93
C ALA A 161 11.67 -2.45 -5.08
N THR A 162 11.65 -1.14 -5.34
CA THR A 162 12.41 -0.13 -4.58
C THR A 162 11.91 0.00 -3.15
N CYS A 163 10.60 -0.11 -2.91
CA CYS A 163 10.02 -0.02 -1.56
C CYS A 163 9.98 -1.34 -0.80
N ARG A 164 10.34 -2.46 -1.44
CA ARG A 164 10.30 -3.79 -0.81
C ARG A 164 11.18 -3.87 0.45
N PRO A 165 12.46 -3.41 0.44
CA PRO A 165 13.29 -3.40 1.65
C PRO A 165 12.66 -2.56 2.76
N SER A 166 12.18 -1.35 2.42
CA SER A 166 11.54 -0.43 3.37
C SER A 166 10.27 -1.03 3.98
N THR A 167 9.43 -1.69 3.18
CA THR A 167 8.22 -2.36 3.68
C THR A 167 8.55 -3.52 4.62
N GLN A 168 9.58 -4.32 4.29
CA GLN A 168 10.04 -5.41 5.15
C GLN A 168 10.61 -4.91 6.47
N ILE A 169 11.47 -3.89 6.43
CA ILE A 169 12.03 -3.25 7.63
C ILE A 169 10.89 -2.67 8.48
N GLY A 170 9.95 -1.93 7.89
CA GLY A 170 8.79 -1.40 8.63
C GLY A 170 7.90 -2.48 9.26
N HIS A 171 7.74 -3.64 8.63
CA HIS A 171 7.06 -4.78 9.25
C HIS A 171 7.88 -5.36 10.42
N ARG A 172 9.19 -5.53 10.25
CA ARG A 172 10.12 -6.05 11.27
C ARG A 172 10.19 -5.12 12.48
N VAL A 173 10.23 -3.81 12.27
CA VAL A 173 10.22 -2.80 13.33
C VAL A 173 8.93 -2.86 14.13
N ARG A 174 7.77 -3.00 13.48
CA ARG A 174 6.49 -3.19 14.19
C ARG A 174 6.47 -4.46 15.01
N LEU A 175 6.99 -5.57 14.47
CA LEU A 175 7.15 -6.81 15.21
C LEU A 175 8.07 -6.62 16.42
N ALA A 176 9.22 -5.97 16.24
CA ALA A 176 10.16 -5.68 17.31
C ALA A 176 9.55 -4.80 18.40
N LEU A 177 8.80 -3.76 18.01
CA LEU A 177 8.08 -2.88 18.92
C LEU A 177 7.07 -3.68 19.77
N THR A 178 6.27 -4.54 19.15
CA THR A 178 5.34 -5.42 19.88
C THR A 178 6.07 -6.34 20.86
N ARG A 179 7.19 -6.93 20.45
CA ARG A 179 7.96 -7.85 21.29
C ARG A 179 8.61 -7.13 22.46
N ILE A 180 9.37 -6.06 22.22
CA ILE A 180 10.05 -5.27 23.26
C ILE A 180 9.03 -4.70 24.26
N SER A 181 7.84 -4.28 23.78
CA SER A 181 6.77 -3.80 24.67
C SER A 181 6.23 -4.90 25.59
N GLY A 182 6.21 -6.14 25.09
CA GLY A 182 5.66 -7.30 25.80
C GLY A 182 6.66 -8.05 26.69
N MET A 183 7.94 -7.70 26.65
CA MET A 183 8.98 -8.32 27.49
C MET A 183 8.85 -7.87 28.95
N ASP A 184 9.32 -8.69 29.88
CA ASP A 184 9.43 -8.26 31.27
C ASP A 184 10.70 -7.40 31.44
N ALA A 185 10.74 -6.55 32.47
CA ALA A 185 11.83 -5.58 32.65
C ALA A 185 13.19 -6.27 32.79
N ASP A 186 13.23 -7.39 33.50
CA ASP A 186 14.43 -8.20 33.74
C ASP A 186 14.97 -8.85 32.45
N ASP A 187 14.11 -9.04 31.45
CA ASP A 187 14.48 -9.60 30.14
C ASP A 187 14.99 -8.54 29.16
N LEU A 188 14.96 -7.24 29.52
CA LEU A 188 15.50 -6.14 28.71
C LEU A 188 17.04 -6.08 28.74
N THR A 189 17.67 -7.22 28.51
CA THR A 189 19.11 -7.38 28.34
C THR A 189 19.44 -7.58 26.86
N PRO A 190 20.70 -7.39 26.43
CA PRO A 190 21.09 -7.66 25.04
C PRO A 190 20.68 -9.06 24.55
N ASP A 191 20.94 -10.10 25.34
CA ASP A 191 20.61 -11.48 25.00
C ASP A 191 19.11 -11.74 25.03
N GLY A 192 18.40 -11.22 26.05
CA GLY A 192 16.95 -11.35 26.16
C GLY A 192 16.24 -10.73 24.96
N ILE A 193 16.67 -9.52 24.55
CA ILE A 193 16.10 -8.81 23.40
C ILE A 193 16.49 -9.53 22.09
N GLN A 194 17.73 -9.98 21.93
CA GLN A 194 18.15 -10.71 20.74
C GLN A 194 17.35 -12.01 20.58
N ASN A 195 17.17 -12.78 21.65
CA ASN A 195 16.38 -14.01 21.65
C ASN A 195 14.90 -13.73 21.37
N ALA A 196 14.34 -12.65 21.93
CA ALA A 196 12.97 -12.25 21.64
C ALA A 196 12.79 -11.83 20.18
N LEU A 197 13.71 -11.06 19.61
CA LEU A 197 13.59 -10.54 18.23
C LEU A 197 13.91 -11.59 17.17
N ASP A 198 14.88 -12.47 17.42
CA ASP A 198 15.30 -13.48 16.45
C ASP A 198 15.45 -14.88 17.07
N PRO A 199 14.35 -15.50 17.54
CA PRO A 199 14.40 -16.82 18.18
C PRO A 199 14.85 -17.93 17.22
N THR A 200 14.79 -17.67 15.92
CA THR A 200 15.19 -18.62 14.85
C THR A 200 16.53 -18.29 14.22
N GLN A 201 17.26 -17.29 14.72
CA GLN A 201 18.57 -16.85 14.23
C GLN A 201 18.61 -16.59 12.70
N ARG A 202 17.53 -16.01 12.15
CA ARG A 202 17.40 -15.65 10.73
C ARG A 202 18.15 -14.35 10.38
N ARG A 203 18.89 -13.76 11.31
CA ARG A 203 19.73 -12.55 11.17
C ARG A 203 18.98 -11.35 10.63
N SER A 204 17.70 -11.23 10.99
CA SER A 204 16.84 -10.10 10.60
C SER A 204 16.97 -8.91 11.54
N PHE A 205 17.48 -9.17 12.75
CA PHE A 205 17.72 -8.21 13.81
C PHE A 205 19.10 -8.48 14.39
N ASP A 206 19.84 -7.42 14.65
CA ASP A 206 21.12 -7.47 15.36
C ASP A 206 21.13 -6.40 16.44
N VAL A 207 21.05 -6.84 17.70
CA VAL A 207 20.98 -5.98 18.88
C VAL A 207 22.39 -5.52 19.22
N ASN A 208 22.68 -4.25 18.94
CA ASN A 208 24.01 -3.70 19.09
C ASN A 208 24.26 -3.17 20.51
N LYS A 209 23.25 -2.51 21.09
CA LYS A 209 23.40 -1.85 22.39
C LYS A 209 22.09 -1.80 23.15
N VAL A 210 22.16 -2.03 24.46
CA VAL A 210 21.06 -1.81 25.40
C VAL A 210 21.57 -0.89 26.50
N VAL A 211 20.86 0.20 26.74
CA VAL A 211 21.24 1.24 27.71
C VAL A 211 20.06 1.47 28.65
N PRO A 212 20.15 1.04 29.91
CA PRO A 212 19.23 1.47 30.95
C PRO A 212 19.60 2.88 31.40
N GLU A 213 18.62 3.77 31.46
CA GLU A 213 18.76 5.15 31.91
C GLU A 213 17.53 5.51 32.76
N GLY A 214 17.73 5.57 34.07
CA GLY A 214 16.65 5.82 35.02
C GLY A 214 15.51 4.80 34.88
N ASP A 215 14.32 5.30 34.59
CA ASP A 215 13.09 4.53 34.37
C ASP A 215 12.88 4.16 32.89
N THR A 216 13.93 4.18 32.07
CA THR A 216 13.81 3.98 30.62
C THR A 216 14.93 3.09 30.10
N THR A 217 14.59 2.12 29.25
CA THR A 217 15.58 1.32 28.52
C THR A 217 15.58 1.72 27.05
N THR A 218 16.76 2.05 26.55
CA THR A 218 17.00 2.33 25.12
C THR A 218 17.75 1.17 24.47
N VAL A 219 17.24 0.69 23.34
CA VAL A 219 17.78 -0.45 22.60
C VAL A 219 18.10 -0.01 21.18
N PHE A 220 19.33 -0.27 20.72
CA PHE A 220 19.76 -0.02 19.35
C PHE A 220 19.81 -1.35 18.60
N VAL A 221 19.01 -1.46 17.53
CA VAL A 221 18.88 -2.67 16.74
C VAL A 221 19.09 -2.35 15.27
N LEU A 222 20.03 -3.04 14.64
CA LEU A 222 20.16 -3.02 13.19
C LEU A 222 19.10 -3.95 12.61
N VAL A 223 18.15 -3.37 11.87
CA VAL A 223 17.07 -4.11 11.21
C VAL A 223 17.42 -4.28 9.75
N SER A 224 17.69 -5.51 9.37
CA SER A 224 18.02 -5.86 8.00
C SER A 224 16.74 -6.10 7.19
N SER A 225 16.85 -6.05 5.87
CA SER A 225 15.86 -6.63 4.94
C SER A 225 16.43 -7.92 4.33
N SER A 226 15.58 -8.81 3.82
CA SER A 226 16.08 -10.04 3.16
C SER A 226 16.57 -9.80 1.74
N HIS A 227 16.39 -8.59 1.20
CA HIS A 227 16.69 -8.25 -0.19
C HIS A 227 17.67 -7.07 -0.23
N ALA A 228 18.69 -7.17 -1.08
CA ALA A 228 19.62 -6.08 -1.40
C ALA A 228 20.47 -5.51 -0.26
N GLY A 229 20.65 -6.25 0.85
CA GLY A 229 21.56 -5.85 1.94
C GLY A 229 21.21 -4.52 2.60
N THR A 230 19.98 -4.02 2.41
CA THR A 230 19.54 -2.78 3.05
C THR A 230 19.28 -3.05 4.52
N CYS A 231 19.92 -2.26 5.37
CA CYS A 231 19.75 -2.28 6.82
C CYS A 231 19.46 -0.86 7.30
N GLN A 232 18.72 -0.75 8.39
CA GLN A 232 18.43 0.52 9.06
C GLN A 232 18.65 0.33 10.55
N CYS A 233 19.44 1.20 11.18
CA CYS A 233 19.49 1.22 12.62
C CYS A 233 18.20 1.83 13.18
N TYR A 234 17.67 1.22 14.23
CA TYR A 234 16.54 1.71 14.98
C TYR A 234 16.88 1.84 16.45
N ARG A 235 16.50 2.99 17.02
CA ARG A 235 16.48 3.21 18.46
C ARG A 235 15.06 2.93 18.97
N PHE A 236 14.94 1.91 19.80
CA PHE A 236 13.74 1.60 20.55
C PHE A 236 13.86 2.17 21.94
N THR A 237 12.81 2.83 22.43
CA THR A 237 12.79 3.39 23.79
C THR A 237 11.57 2.86 24.51
N ARG A 238 11.78 2.22 25.65
CA ARG A 238 10.72 1.66 26.48
C ARG A 238 10.84 2.18 27.91
N PRO A 239 9.80 2.83 28.46
CA PRO A 239 9.72 3.11 29.89
C PRO A 239 9.60 1.81 30.70
N VAL A 240 10.29 1.78 31.82
CA VAL A 240 10.34 0.76 32.87
C VAL A 240 10.03 1.47 34.20
N PRO A 241 8.78 1.92 34.41
CA PRO A 241 8.40 2.54 35.69
C PRO A 241 8.58 1.54 36.83
N ASP A 242 8.91 2.02 38.03
CA ASP A 242 9.20 1.22 39.23
C ASP A 242 8.22 0.04 39.40
N GLY A 243 8.68 -1.15 39.00
CA GLY A 243 7.90 -2.38 38.95
C GLY A 243 8.32 -3.29 37.79
N ALA A 244 8.10 -4.61 37.93
CA ALA A 244 8.40 -5.62 36.91
C ALA A 244 7.44 -5.59 35.68
N GLY A 245 6.93 -4.41 35.34
CA GLY A 245 5.82 -4.23 34.41
C GLY A 245 6.21 -4.16 32.94
N ARG A 246 5.31 -4.65 32.09
CA ARG A 246 5.31 -4.41 30.63
C ARG A 246 4.97 -2.94 30.35
N GLY A 247 5.52 -2.39 29.26
CA GLY A 247 5.36 -0.97 28.94
C GLY A 247 5.41 -0.70 27.43
N PRO A 248 4.77 0.37 26.94
CA PRO A 248 4.78 0.70 25.52
C PRO A 248 6.18 1.09 25.06
N ALA A 249 6.67 0.47 23.99
CA ALA A 249 7.90 0.88 23.33
C ALA A 249 7.62 1.84 22.17
N THR A 250 8.56 2.74 21.92
CA THR A 250 8.61 3.59 20.72
C THR A 250 9.80 3.17 19.85
N ALA A 251 9.76 3.49 18.56
CA ALA A 251 10.84 3.20 17.63
C ALA A 251 11.08 4.37 16.68
N VAL A 252 12.34 4.77 16.53
CA VAL A 252 12.78 5.85 15.64
C VAL A 252 14.01 5.36 14.87
N PRO A 253 14.08 5.56 13.54
CA PRO A 253 15.30 5.31 12.78
C PRO A 253 16.44 6.18 13.33
N ALA A 254 17.63 5.59 13.44
CA ALA A 254 18.86 6.27 13.82
C ALA A 254 19.89 6.16 12.70
N SER A 255 20.80 7.12 12.62
CA SER A 255 21.89 7.10 11.64
C SER A 255 22.94 6.01 11.96
N SER A 256 23.07 5.66 13.24
CA SER A 256 23.99 4.62 13.71
C SER A 256 23.39 3.75 14.82
N CYS A 257 23.83 2.51 14.81
CA CYS A 257 23.85 1.59 15.93
C CYS A 257 25.31 1.59 16.43
#